data_AF-A0A7S4MGA6-F1
#
_entry.id   AF-A0A7S4MGA6-F1
#
_cell.length_a   1.000
_cell.length_b   1.000
_cell.length_c   1.000
_cell.angle_alpha   90.00
_cell.angle_beta   90.00
_cell.angle_gamma   90.00
#
_symmetry.space_group_name_H-M   'P 1'
#
loop_
_entity.id
_entity.type
_entity.pdbx_description
1 polymer ?
#
loop_
_entity_poly.entity_id
_entity_poly.type
_entity_poly.pdbx_seq_one_letter_code
_entity_poly.pdbx_strand_id
1 'polypeptide(L)'
;TTPSTPVQSVLAGSTIFSPVGVTDSAPLTKAFDGNTDKCTLTHDATNNPGFMVTPPSPSIVKGIRIYTTNNYKSRDPTSYVLHGRNGESQAWELISQSTIRLSRKRNAQDITINSTFESGDINRKFGETMFLENNSVYSEYKVSFPTNKGDGSQTAVAEVEMPGYI
;
A
#
# COMPACT_ATOMS: atom_id res chain seq x y z
N THR A 1 -6.93 20.05 14.03
CA THR A 1 -7.05 19.08 15.13
C THR A 1 -6.18 17.89 14.78
N THR A 2 -5.58 17.22 15.77
CA THR A 2 -4.80 16.00 15.51
C THR A 2 -5.75 14.89 15.05
N PRO A 3 -5.47 14.19 13.94
CA PRO A 3 -6.22 13.01 13.51
C PRO A 3 -6.43 12.02 14.66
N SER A 4 -7.65 11.51 14.82
CA SER A 4 -8.02 10.69 15.98
C SER A 4 -9.10 9.64 15.70
N THR A 5 -9.74 9.67 14.52
CA THR A 5 -10.73 8.66 14.14
C THR A 5 -10.01 7.48 13.48
N PRO A 6 -10.06 6.27 14.06
CA PRO A 6 -9.39 5.12 13.47
C PRO A 6 -10.09 4.70 12.17
N VAL A 7 -9.28 4.36 11.16
CA VAL A 7 -9.76 3.88 9.86
C VAL A 7 -8.95 2.67 9.41
N GLN A 8 -9.58 1.76 8.64
CA GLN A 8 -8.85 0.63 8.08
C GLN A 8 -7.79 1.06 7.05
N SER A 9 -8.04 2.16 6.33
CA SER A 9 -7.06 2.73 5.42
C SER A 9 -7.24 4.24 5.33
N VAL A 10 -6.16 4.99 5.58
CA VAL A 10 -6.15 6.44 5.34
C VAL A 10 -6.20 6.78 3.83
N LEU A 11 -6.07 5.76 2.97
CA LEU A 11 -6.15 5.92 1.51
C LEU A 11 -7.59 5.92 0.98
N ALA A 12 -8.57 5.54 1.80
CA ALA A 12 -9.96 5.46 1.38
C ALA A 12 -10.45 6.82 0.86
N GLY A 13 -11.02 6.84 -0.35
CA GLY A 13 -11.51 8.08 -0.98
C GLY A 13 -10.42 9.00 -1.54
N SER A 14 -9.17 8.54 -1.64
CA SER A 14 -8.11 9.28 -2.34
C SER A 14 -8.45 9.44 -3.82
N THR A 15 -8.01 10.55 -4.43
CA THR A 15 -8.34 10.88 -5.83
C THR A 15 -7.10 11.16 -6.70
N ILE A 16 -5.93 11.34 -6.08
CA ILE A 16 -4.67 11.58 -6.78
C ILE A 16 -3.72 10.42 -6.52
N PHE A 17 -3.26 9.81 -7.61
CA PHE A 17 -2.31 8.71 -7.61
C PHE A 17 -1.27 8.93 -8.69
N SER A 18 -0.01 8.81 -8.32
CA SER A 18 1.10 8.90 -9.25
C SER A 18 1.94 7.62 -9.16
N PRO A 19 2.10 6.86 -10.26
CA PRO A 19 3.01 5.74 -10.27
C PRO A 19 4.44 6.20 -9.97
N VAL A 20 5.23 5.34 -9.34
CA VAL A 20 6.67 5.57 -9.12
C VAL A 20 7.43 4.31 -9.51
N GLY A 21 8.55 4.46 -10.20
CA GLY A 21 9.43 3.34 -10.53
C GLY A 21 8.83 2.32 -11.48
N VAL A 22 7.96 2.77 -12.39
CA VAL A 22 7.27 1.90 -13.33
C VAL A 22 7.25 2.50 -14.74
N THR A 23 7.27 1.62 -15.73
CA THR A 23 7.04 1.96 -17.15
C THR A 23 5.57 1.83 -17.54
N ASP A 24 4.81 1.01 -16.81
CA ASP A 24 3.38 0.82 -17.00
C ASP A 24 2.72 0.34 -15.70
N SER A 25 1.43 0.62 -15.54
CA SER A 25 0.63 0.17 -14.40
C SER A 25 -0.81 -0.12 -14.81
N ALA A 26 -1.36 -1.23 -14.31
CA ALA A 26 -2.71 -1.66 -14.64
C ALA A 26 -3.56 -1.82 -13.39
N PRO A 27 -4.78 -1.26 -13.39
CA PRO A 27 -5.03 0.13 -13.03
C PRO A 27 -4.57 0.41 -11.59
N LEU A 28 -3.88 1.54 -11.38
CA LEU A 28 -3.39 1.93 -10.04
C LEU A 28 -4.49 2.06 -9.00
N THR A 29 -5.70 2.40 -9.42
CA THR A 29 -6.87 2.50 -8.54
C THR A 29 -7.18 1.19 -7.82
N LYS A 30 -6.82 0.06 -8.41
CA LYS A 30 -6.97 -1.28 -7.81
C LYS A 30 -6.01 -1.56 -6.65
N ALA A 31 -5.14 -0.62 -6.30
CA ALA A 31 -4.25 -0.79 -5.15
C ALA A 31 -4.88 -0.29 -3.83
N PHE A 32 -6.05 0.33 -3.84
CA PHE A 32 -6.69 0.92 -2.65
C PHE A 32 -8.22 1.09 -2.83
N ASP A 33 -8.85 0.24 -3.64
CA ASP A 33 -10.30 0.31 -3.92
C ASP A 33 -11.17 -0.54 -2.98
N GLY A 34 -10.56 -1.16 -1.96
CA GLY A 34 -11.24 -2.02 -1.01
C GLY A 34 -11.71 -3.36 -1.61
N ASN A 35 -11.14 -3.77 -2.74
CA ASN A 35 -11.43 -5.03 -3.43
C ASN A 35 -10.14 -5.83 -3.65
N THR A 36 -10.25 -7.09 -4.05
CA THR A 36 -9.12 -7.97 -4.37
C THR A 36 -8.76 -7.98 -5.86
N ASP A 37 -9.21 -6.99 -6.61
CA ASP A 37 -8.80 -6.77 -7.99
C ASP A 37 -7.33 -6.37 -8.10
N LYS A 38 -6.67 -6.77 -9.18
CA LYS A 38 -5.21 -6.64 -9.25
C LYS A 38 -4.79 -5.25 -9.75
N CYS A 39 -3.93 -4.59 -8.97
CA CYS A 39 -2.99 -3.60 -9.45
C CYS A 39 -1.66 -4.28 -9.85
N THR A 40 -1.20 -4.07 -11.08
CA THR A 40 0.14 -4.51 -11.55
C THR A 40 1.02 -3.31 -11.80
N LEU A 41 2.27 -3.37 -11.34
CA LEU A 41 3.32 -2.37 -11.49
C LEU A 41 4.44 -3.00 -12.33
N THR A 42 4.65 -2.52 -13.55
CA THR A 42 5.75 -2.97 -14.42
C THR A 42 6.96 -2.09 -14.17
N HIS A 43 8.04 -2.65 -13.65
CA HIS A 43 9.19 -1.89 -13.14
C HIS A 43 9.85 -1.06 -14.24
N ASP A 44 10.39 0.10 -13.86
CA ASP A 44 11.43 0.75 -14.64
C ASP A 44 12.82 0.17 -14.29
N ALA A 45 13.87 0.69 -14.91
CA ALA A 45 15.24 0.20 -14.70
C ALA A 45 15.96 0.86 -13.51
N THR A 46 15.35 1.80 -12.81
CA THR A 46 16.07 2.78 -11.98
C THR A 46 15.52 2.91 -10.56
N ASN A 47 14.21 2.84 -10.38
CA ASN A 47 13.55 3.11 -9.11
C ASN A 47 12.72 1.92 -8.65
N ASN A 48 12.47 1.86 -7.34
CA ASN A 48 11.58 0.85 -6.78
C ASN A 48 10.13 1.11 -7.22
N PRO A 49 9.40 0.10 -7.71
CA PRO A 49 8.02 0.24 -8.16
C PRO A 49 7.10 0.59 -7.00
N GLY A 50 6.08 1.40 -7.25
CA GLY A 50 5.15 1.81 -6.21
C GLY A 50 4.21 2.91 -6.69
N PHE A 51 3.70 3.66 -5.72
CA PHE A 51 2.83 4.79 -5.99
C PHE A 51 2.90 5.85 -4.88
N MET A 52 2.56 7.07 -5.27
CA MET A 52 2.27 8.19 -4.39
C MET A 52 0.77 8.42 -4.35
N VAL A 53 0.28 8.87 -3.20
CA VAL A 53 -1.14 9.09 -2.95
C VAL A 53 -1.36 10.28 -2.03
N THR A 54 -2.39 11.06 -2.33
CA THR A 54 -2.90 12.14 -1.49
C THR A 54 -4.23 11.71 -0.87
N PRO A 55 -4.25 11.37 0.43
CA PRO A 55 -5.49 11.16 1.19
C PRO A 55 -6.46 12.35 1.11
N PRO A 56 -7.76 12.14 1.36
CA PRO A 56 -8.74 13.23 1.41
C PRO A 56 -8.51 14.23 2.55
N SER A 57 -7.77 13.84 3.60
CA SER A 57 -7.37 14.71 4.71
C SER A 57 -6.02 14.28 5.28
N PRO A 58 -5.25 15.21 5.90
CA PRO A 58 -4.02 14.84 6.61
C PRO A 58 -4.29 13.75 7.65
N SER A 59 -3.38 12.79 7.75
CA SER A 59 -3.61 11.58 8.53
C SER A 59 -2.35 11.03 9.19
N ILE A 60 -2.51 10.07 10.11
CA ILE A 60 -1.42 9.37 10.79
C ILE A 60 -1.50 7.90 10.41
N VAL A 61 -0.50 7.39 9.68
CA VAL A 61 -0.41 5.96 9.36
C VAL A 61 0.21 5.19 10.52
N LYS A 62 -0.39 4.06 10.87
CA LYS A 62 0.03 3.16 11.96
C LYS A 62 0.43 1.77 11.47
N GLY A 63 0.19 1.44 10.20
CA GLY A 63 0.60 0.19 9.62
C GLY A 63 0.46 0.16 8.10
N ILE A 64 0.92 -0.94 7.51
CA ILE A 64 0.67 -1.28 6.11
C ILE A 64 0.17 -2.72 6.02
N ARG A 65 -0.84 -2.94 5.19
CA ARG A 65 -1.38 -4.24 4.83
C ARG A 65 -1.39 -4.39 3.32
N ILE A 66 -0.99 -5.55 2.83
CA ILE A 66 -0.95 -5.84 1.40
C ILE A 66 -1.69 -7.15 1.14
N TYR A 67 -2.67 -7.13 0.26
CA TYR A 67 -3.46 -8.30 -0.12
C TYR A 67 -2.91 -8.95 -1.39
N THR A 68 -2.87 -10.28 -1.41
CA THR A 68 -2.37 -11.03 -2.57
C THR A 68 -3.40 -11.01 -3.70
N THR A 69 -2.95 -10.92 -4.95
CA THR A 69 -3.85 -10.98 -6.13
C THR A 69 -4.37 -12.40 -6.35
N ASN A 70 -4.98 -12.70 -7.49
CA ASN A 70 -5.39 -14.06 -7.84
C ASN A 70 -4.29 -14.97 -8.41
N ASN A 71 -3.21 -14.40 -8.95
CA ASN A 71 -2.18 -15.17 -9.67
C ASN A 71 -0.75 -14.60 -9.60
N TYR A 72 0.22 -15.38 -10.08
CA TYR A 72 1.66 -15.04 -10.13
C TYR A 72 2.28 -14.72 -8.77
N LYS A 73 2.61 -15.77 -8.00
CA LYS A 73 3.23 -15.62 -6.66
C LYS A 73 4.59 -14.92 -6.71
N SER A 74 5.31 -15.03 -7.82
CA SER A 74 6.60 -14.37 -8.03
C SER A 74 6.51 -12.85 -7.96
N ARG A 75 5.33 -12.27 -8.26
CA ARG A 75 5.07 -10.82 -8.25
C ARG A 75 4.65 -10.26 -6.90
N ASP A 76 4.45 -11.13 -5.91
CA ASP A 76 4.08 -10.70 -4.56
C ASP A 76 5.27 -9.91 -3.96
N PRO A 77 5.07 -8.67 -3.48
CA PRO A 77 6.14 -7.92 -2.82
C PRO A 77 6.62 -8.66 -1.56
N THR A 78 7.92 -8.53 -1.28
CA THR A 78 8.58 -9.12 -0.10
C THR A 78 9.18 -8.08 0.83
N SER A 79 9.23 -6.81 0.41
CA SER A 79 9.57 -5.66 1.23
C SER A 79 8.77 -4.43 0.80
N TYR A 80 8.69 -3.46 1.69
CA TYR A 80 8.12 -2.15 1.39
C TYR A 80 8.98 -1.05 1.99
N VAL A 81 8.86 0.15 1.43
CA VAL A 81 9.33 1.41 2.00
C VAL A 81 8.18 2.39 1.98
N LEU A 82 7.84 2.97 3.13
CA LEU A 82 6.77 3.94 3.30
C LEU A 82 7.34 5.27 3.76
N HIS A 83 7.03 6.32 3.01
CA HIS A 83 7.35 7.70 3.37
C HIS A 83 6.09 8.55 3.48
N GLY A 84 6.19 9.64 4.24
CA GLY A 84 5.20 10.72 4.28
C GLY A 84 5.83 12.08 4.01
N ARG A 85 5.01 13.06 3.62
CA ARG A 85 5.38 14.48 3.58
C ARG A 85 4.15 15.36 3.80
N ASN A 86 4.36 16.65 4.12
CA ASN A 86 3.29 17.64 4.32
C ASN A 86 3.24 18.68 3.18
N GLY A 87 3.38 18.22 1.93
CA GLY A 87 3.25 19.03 0.72
C GLY A 87 4.37 18.80 -0.30
N GLU A 88 4.11 19.23 -1.54
CA GLU A 88 4.96 18.91 -2.70
C GLU A 88 6.41 19.41 -2.58
N SER A 89 6.61 20.53 -1.90
CA SER A 89 7.92 21.15 -1.69
C SER A 89 8.69 20.59 -0.49
N GLN A 90 8.06 19.73 0.33
CA GLN A 90 8.69 19.13 1.49
C GLN A 90 9.37 17.81 1.12
N ALA A 91 10.47 17.52 1.84
CA ALA A 91 11.19 16.27 1.70
C ALA A 91 10.32 15.08 2.16
N TRP A 92 10.57 13.92 1.56
CA TRP A 92 9.98 12.67 2.01
C TRP A 92 10.65 12.20 3.30
N GLU A 93 9.87 11.97 4.34
CA GLU A 93 10.32 11.42 5.61
C GLU A 93 10.01 9.92 5.67
N LEU A 94 10.99 9.11 6.08
CA LEU A 94 10.79 7.67 6.24
C LEU A 94 9.85 7.42 7.43
N ILE A 95 8.72 6.77 7.18
CA ILE A 95 7.81 6.31 8.22
C ILE A 95 8.22 4.90 8.65
N SER A 96 8.37 3.99 7.68
CA SER A 96 8.66 2.58 7.95
C SER A 96 9.26 1.89 6.73
N GLN A 97 10.17 0.95 6.97
CA GLN A 97 10.70 0.04 5.97
C GLN A 97 10.91 -1.33 6.61
N SER A 98 10.37 -2.37 5.99
CA SER A 98 10.51 -3.74 6.51
C SER A 98 10.28 -4.79 5.43
N THR A 99 10.62 -6.03 5.76
CA THR A 99 10.14 -7.19 4.99
C THR A 99 8.65 -7.40 5.24
N ILE A 100 7.92 -7.86 4.23
CA ILE A 100 6.52 -8.26 4.36
C ILE A 100 6.32 -9.69 3.86
N ARG A 101 5.58 -10.49 4.61
CA ARG A 101 5.36 -11.91 4.31
C ARG A 101 3.94 -12.13 3.80
N LEU A 102 3.83 -12.29 2.49
CA LEU A 102 2.56 -12.61 1.84
C LEU A 102 2.32 -14.12 1.76
N SER A 103 1.07 -14.53 1.96
CA SER A 103 0.64 -15.94 1.85
C SER A 103 0.98 -16.55 0.49
N ARG A 104 1.17 -17.88 0.44
CA ARG A 104 1.22 -18.64 -0.82
C ARG A 104 -0.18 -18.91 -1.38
N LYS A 105 -1.23 -18.75 -0.57
CA LYS A 105 -2.64 -18.81 -1.00
C LYS A 105 -3.05 -17.46 -1.59
N ARG A 106 -4.02 -17.49 -2.50
CA ARG A 106 -4.43 -16.33 -3.31
C ARG A 106 -5.86 -15.93 -2.98
N ASN A 107 -6.18 -14.64 -3.14
CA ASN A 107 -7.55 -14.18 -3.14
C ASN A 107 -8.17 -14.42 -4.53
N ALA A 108 -9.47 -14.66 -4.61
CA ALA A 108 -10.17 -14.51 -5.89
C ALA A 108 -10.20 -13.02 -6.29
N GLN A 109 -10.51 -12.71 -7.55
CA GLN A 109 -10.76 -11.32 -7.97
C GLN A 109 -12.18 -10.90 -7.60
N ASP A 110 -12.42 -9.60 -7.63
CA ASP A 110 -13.73 -8.99 -7.38
C ASP A 110 -14.38 -9.38 -6.05
N ILE A 111 -13.58 -9.47 -4.99
CA ILE A 111 -14.08 -9.72 -3.64
C ILE A 111 -13.80 -8.51 -2.77
N THR A 112 -14.86 -7.97 -2.15
CA THR A 112 -14.75 -6.90 -1.15
C THR A 112 -13.89 -7.34 0.03
N ILE A 113 -13.04 -6.43 0.49
CA ILE A 113 -12.23 -6.57 1.70
C ILE A 113 -12.99 -5.93 2.86
N ASN A 114 -13.30 -6.71 3.89
CA ASN A 114 -13.93 -6.21 5.11
C ASN A 114 -12.94 -6.25 6.27
N SER A 115 -12.19 -5.16 6.42
CA SER A 115 -11.13 -5.03 7.41
C SER A 115 -11.42 -3.90 8.39
N THR A 116 -10.66 -3.83 9.48
CA THR A 116 -10.79 -2.81 10.53
C THR A 116 -9.48 -2.04 10.67
N PHE A 117 -9.39 -1.09 11.60
CA PHE A 117 -8.11 -0.49 11.96
C PHE A 117 -7.15 -1.53 12.56
N GLU A 118 -7.69 -2.42 13.42
CA GLU A 118 -6.94 -3.37 14.23
C GLU A 118 -6.46 -4.59 13.43
N SER A 119 -7.17 -4.96 12.36
CA SER A 119 -6.85 -6.18 11.61
C SER A 119 -7.33 -6.15 10.17
N GLY A 120 -6.55 -6.81 9.29
CA GLY A 120 -6.95 -7.16 7.93
C GLY A 120 -8.16 -8.10 7.88
N ASP A 121 -8.76 -8.23 6.70
CA ASP A 121 -9.86 -9.19 6.52
C ASP A 121 -9.33 -10.63 6.62
N ILE A 122 -9.65 -11.30 7.73
CA ILE A 122 -9.20 -12.67 8.04
C ILE A 122 -9.66 -13.71 7.00
N ASN A 123 -10.70 -13.41 6.22
CA ASN A 123 -11.18 -14.28 5.14
C ASN A 123 -10.39 -14.07 3.84
N ARG A 124 -9.51 -13.09 3.78
CA ARG A 124 -8.61 -12.80 2.65
C ARG A 124 -7.20 -13.27 2.97
N LYS A 125 -6.29 -13.06 2.02
CA LYS A 125 -4.88 -13.41 2.09
C LYS A 125 -4.07 -12.14 1.97
N PHE A 126 -3.45 -11.77 3.08
CA PHE A 126 -2.66 -10.56 3.20
C PHE A 126 -1.41 -10.82 4.03
N GLY A 127 -0.54 -9.83 4.07
CA GLY A 127 0.51 -9.69 5.07
C GLY A 127 0.45 -8.27 5.61
N GLU A 128 0.92 -8.10 6.83
CA GLU A 128 0.82 -6.83 7.55
C GLU A 128 2.09 -6.53 8.33
N THR A 129 2.37 -5.24 8.48
CA THR A 129 3.36 -4.73 9.41
C THR A 129 2.77 -3.50 10.10
N MET A 130 2.62 -3.57 11.42
CA MET A 130 2.20 -2.44 12.24
C MET A 130 3.42 -1.71 12.79
N PHE A 131 3.35 -0.38 12.81
CA PHE A 131 4.38 0.53 13.33
C PHE A 131 3.68 1.62 14.16
N LEU A 132 3.14 1.21 15.31
CA LEU A 132 2.25 2.04 16.13
C LEU A 132 2.90 3.30 16.73
N GLU A 133 4.24 3.33 16.75
CA GLU A 133 5.03 4.46 17.26
C GLU A 133 4.98 5.71 16.37
N ASN A 134 4.61 5.59 15.08
CA ASN A 134 4.51 6.76 14.20
C ASN A 134 3.35 7.66 14.63
N ASN A 135 3.63 8.87 15.12
CA ASN A 135 2.61 9.86 15.49
C ASN A 135 2.63 11.10 14.58
N SER A 136 3.46 11.09 13.54
CA SER A 136 3.56 12.20 12.59
C SER A 136 2.34 12.24 11.67
N VAL A 137 1.81 13.44 11.47
CA VAL A 137 0.74 13.74 10.52
C VAL A 137 1.36 14.03 9.16
N TYR A 138 0.82 13.43 8.10
CA TYR A 138 1.24 13.65 6.72
C TYR A 138 0.04 13.92 5.82
N SER A 139 0.25 14.69 4.75
CA SER A 139 -0.77 14.97 3.72
C SER A 139 -0.58 14.14 2.45
N GLU A 140 0.57 13.50 2.29
CA GLU A 140 0.89 12.65 1.15
C GLU A 140 1.71 11.44 1.60
N TYR A 141 1.53 10.31 0.93
CA TYR A 141 2.28 9.09 1.16
C TYR A 141 2.94 8.59 -0.12
N LYS A 142 4.09 7.95 0.04
CA LYS A 142 4.77 7.21 -1.02
C LYS A 142 5.10 5.82 -0.52
N VAL A 143 4.54 4.81 -1.18
CA VAL A 143 4.88 3.41 -0.94
C VAL A 143 5.66 2.87 -2.13
N SER A 144 6.73 2.14 -1.85
CA SER A 144 7.53 1.43 -2.85
C SER A 144 7.77 -0.01 -2.42
N PHE A 145 7.96 -0.90 -3.39
CA PHE A 145 8.17 -2.34 -3.20
C PHE A 145 9.52 -2.75 -3.79
N PRO A 146 10.64 -2.63 -3.04
CA PRO A 146 11.98 -2.86 -3.59
C PRO A 146 12.24 -4.30 -4.04
N THR A 147 11.56 -5.28 -3.43
CA THR A 147 11.77 -6.69 -3.72
C THR A 147 10.44 -7.43 -3.82
N ASN A 148 10.41 -8.51 -4.60
CA ASN A 148 9.30 -9.45 -4.68
C ASN A 148 9.80 -10.91 -4.67
N LYS A 149 8.90 -11.88 -4.80
CA LYS A 149 9.22 -13.32 -4.66
C LYS A 149 9.89 -13.96 -5.88
N GLY A 150 10.42 -13.17 -6.82
CA GLY A 150 11.25 -13.67 -7.92
C GLY A 150 10.83 -13.23 -9.31
N ASP A 151 9.96 -12.23 -9.44
CA ASP A 151 9.71 -11.57 -10.72
C ASP A 151 10.49 -10.25 -10.79
N GLY A 152 11.64 -10.23 -11.45
CA GLY A 152 12.45 -9.00 -11.51
C GLY A 152 11.78 -7.81 -12.22
N SER A 153 10.67 -8.03 -12.93
CA SER A 153 10.06 -7.06 -13.85
C SER A 153 8.70 -6.54 -13.41
N GLN A 154 7.98 -7.26 -12.56
CA GLN A 154 6.63 -6.87 -12.15
C GLN A 154 6.33 -7.14 -10.68
N THR A 155 5.62 -6.20 -10.06
CA THR A 155 5.04 -6.36 -8.73
C THR A 155 3.52 -6.24 -8.84
N ALA A 156 2.80 -7.08 -8.10
CA ALA A 156 1.34 -7.07 -8.15
C ALA A 156 0.73 -7.17 -6.74
N VAL A 157 -0.23 -6.29 -6.48
CA VAL A 157 -0.98 -6.19 -5.22
C VAL A 157 -2.47 -6.15 -5.54
N ALA A 158 -3.27 -6.75 -4.67
CA ALA A 158 -4.72 -6.70 -4.81
C ALA A 158 -5.32 -5.49 -4.08
N GLU A 159 -4.66 -5.09 -2.99
CA GLU A 159 -5.03 -3.94 -2.19
C GLU A 159 -3.83 -3.61 -1.30
N VAL A 160 -3.65 -2.34 -1.02
CA VAL A 160 -2.74 -1.79 -0.03
C VAL A 160 -3.58 -0.94 0.93
N GLU A 161 -3.73 -1.39 2.17
CA GLU A 161 -4.37 -0.61 3.22
C GLU A 161 -3.32 0.02 4.12
N MET A 162 -3.54 1.25 4.53
CA MET A 162 -2.70 1.96 5.51
C MET A 162 -3.54 2.29 6.75
N PRO A 163 -3.76 1.33 7.69
CA PRO A 163 -4.48 1.60 8.93
C PRO A 163 -3.88 2.80 9.66
N GLY A 164 -4.76 3.65 10.20
CA GLY A 164 -4.32 4.92 10.75
C GLY A 164 -5.46 5.74 11.36
N TYR A 165 -5.19 7.03 11.52
CA TYR A 165 -6.13 8.02 12.04
C TYR A 165 -6.34 9.14 11.05
N ILE A 166 -7.60 9.55 10.87
CA ILE A 166 -8.03 10.78 10.18
C ILE A 166 -8.66 11.79 11.14
#